data_AF-A0A2V9WNS2-F1
#
_entry.id   AF-A0A2V9WNS2-F1
#
_cell.length_a   1.000
_cell.length_b   1.000
_cell.length_c   1.000
_cell.angle_alpha   90.00
_cell.angle_beta   90.00
_cell.angle_gamma   90.00
#
_symmetry.space_group_name_H-M   'P 1'
#
loop_
_entity.id
_entity.type
_entity.pdbx_description
1 polymer ?
#
loop_
_entity_poly.entity_id
_entity_poly.type
_entity_poly.pdbx_seq_one_letter_code
_entity_poly.pdbx_strand_id
1 'polypeptide(L)'
;MNTLQKALQEYLAMRRALGFQLLDAGPALSDFVSFLKRRRTSHITIRLALEWAQKPGAQPARWAHRLGFVRGFARYRSATDPRTEIPPWRLLPFRSKRARPYLYTDDEVRMLLKASLGLSPNNPLRKWTYHGLLGLLAVSGLRLSEVLSLRLSDVDLQNAVLTVRGTKFGKCRLVPLHSSTRRVLSMYKSRRDQYLQGQPPSDFFFVTKRGTRLDKNNVRGTFHALSRQIGLRGEFDSHGPRLHDFRHRFAMQTLLRWYRSGDDVERRLPVLSTYLGHVRPDDTYWYLTACPELMGQAVERLERRWRTPQ
;
A
#
# COMPACT_ATOMS: atom_id res chain seq x y z
N MET A 1 8.88 -32.18 -25.96
CA MET A 1 9.44 -30.91 -25.46
C MET A 1 8.34 -30.07 -24.82
N ASN A 2 8.52 -29.61 -23.58
CA ASN A 2 7.53 -28.76 -22.89
C ASN A 2 7.51 -27.35 -23.53
N THR A 3 6.35 -26.89 -24.03
CA THR A 3 6.22 -25.58 -24.69
C THR A 3 6.37 -24.44 -23.67
N LEU A 4 6.81 -23.25 -24.10
CA LEU A 4 6.93 -22.07 -23.22
C LEU A 4 5.62 -21.74 -22.49
N GLN A 5 4.47 -22.01 -23.13
CA GLN A 5 3.16 -21.78 -22.53
C GLN A 5 2.89 -22.74 -21.36
N LYS A 6 3.16 -24.03 -21.55
CA LYS A 6 2.95 -25.03 -20.50
C LYS A 6 3.94 -24.83 -19.35
N ALA A 7 5.21 -24.54 -19.65
CA ALA A 7 6.19 -24.16 -18.64
C ALA A 7 5.78 -22.91 -17.83
N LEU A 8 5.15 -21.91 -18.48
CA LEU A 8 4.61 -20.75 -17.77
C LEU A 8 3.47 -21.13 -16.83
N GLN A 9 2.54 -21.98 -17.26
CA GLN A 9 1.43 -22.40 -16.39
C GLN A 9 1.93 -23.18 -15.18
N GLU A 10 2.88 -24.11 -15.36
CA GLU A 10 3.52 -24.84 -14.28
C GLU A 10 4.24 -23.89 -13.31
N TYR A 11 5.00 -22.93 -13.83
CA TYR A 11 5.68 -21.92 -13.01
C TYR A 11 4.70 -21.09 -12.18
N LEU A 12 3.62 -20.60 -12.80
CA LEU A 12 2.61 -19.80 -12.10
C LEU A 12 1.84 -20.65 -11.07
N ALA A 13 1.53 -21.90 -11.38
CA ALA A 13 0.89 -22.84 -10.45
C ALA A 13 1.77 -23.11 -9.23
N MET A 14 3.04 -23.47 -9.44
CA MET A 14 4.02 -23.65 -8.36
C MET A 14 4.14 -22.40 -7.49
N ARG A 15 4.29 -21.21 -8.11
CA ARG A 15 4.40 -19.95 -7.37
C ARG A 15 3.13 -19.64 -6.57
N ARG A 16 1.94 -19.94 -7.10
CA ARG A 16 0.68 -19.78 -6.35
C ARG A 16 0.56 -20.77 -5.19
N ALA A 17 1.00 -22.01 -5.37
CA ALA A 17 1.06 -23.01 -4.30
C ALA A 17 1.98 -22.55 -3.14
N LEU A 18 3.04 -21.81 -3.45
CA LEU A 18 3.92 -21.14 -2.47
C LEU A 18 3.33 -19.84 -1.89
N GLY A 19 2.05 -19.53 -2.15
CA GLY A 19 1.33 -18.38 -1.58
C GLY A 19 1.51 -17.05 -2.33
N PHE A 20 2.17 -17.02 -3.49
CA PHE A 20 2.31 -15.79 -4.27
C PHE A 20 1.04 -15.49 -5.09
N GLN A 21 0.53 -14.27 -4.98
CA GLN A 21 -0.67 -13.83 -5.70
C GLN A 21 -0.43 -13.55 -7.20
N LEU A 22 0.81 -13.15 -7.57
CA LEU A 22 1.26 -12.93 -8.95
C LEU A 22 0.38 -11.96 -9.78
N LEU A 23 -0.27 -10.98 -9.13
CA LEU A 23 -1.21 -10.05 -9.77
C LEU A 23 -0.58 -9.28 -10.95
N ASP A 24 0.66 -8.80 -10.79
CA ASP A 24 1.38 -8.12 -11.87
C ASP A 24 2.23 -9.08 -12.71
N ALA A 25 2.88 -10.04 -12.05
CA ALA A 25 3.84 -10.95 -12.69
C ALA A 25 3.15 -11.93 -13.66
N GLY A 26 1.97 -12.43 -13.33
CA GLY A 26 1.24 -13.40 -14.15
C GLY A 26 0.87 -12.84 -15.52
N PRO A 27 0.08 -11.75 -15.60
CA PRO A 27 -0.26 -11.10 -16.86
C PRO A 27 0.97 -10.66 -17.66
N ALA A 28 1.98 -10.11 -16.97
CA ALA A 28 3.23 -9.67 -17.61
C ALA A 28 4.00 -10.85 -18.24
N LEU A 29 4.10 -11.99 -17.56
CA LEU A 29 4.76 -13.17 -18.11
C LEU A 29 3.97 -13.82 -19.25
N SER A 30 2.63 -13.78 -19.20
CA SER A 30 1.79 -14.19 -20.32
C SER A 30 2.01 -13.32 -21.56
N ASP A 31 2.11 -11.99 -21.40
CA ASP A 31 2.48 -11.07 -22.49
C ASP A 31 3.90 -11.36 -23.01
N PHE A 32 4.85 -11.66 -22.12
CA PHE A 32 6.22 -12.03 -22.50
C PHE A 32 6.27 -13.32 -23.32
N VAL A 33 5.60 -14.39 -22.90
CA VAL A 33 5.55 -15.65 -23.65
C VAL A 33 4.86 -15.46 -25.01
N SER A 34 3.81 -14.62 -25.05
CA SER A 34 3.14 -14.27 -26.31
C SER A 34 4.06 -13.49 -27.25
N PHE A 35 4.91 -12.61 -26.70
CA PHE A 35 5.96 -11.92 -27.44
C PHE A 35 7.01 -12.90 -28.00
N LEU A 36 7.49 -13.85 -27.20
CA LEU A 36 8.45 -14.87 -27.67
C LEU A 36 7.87 -15.74 -28.81
N LYS A 37 6.58 -16.10 -28.73
CA LYS A 37 5.87 -16.80 -29.80
C LYS A 37 5.85 -16.00 -31.11
N ARG A 38 5.55 -14.69 -31.05
CA ARG A 38 5.59 -13.81 -32.24
C ARG A 38 6.98 -13.72 -32.85
N ARG A 39 8.03 -13.75 -32.03
CA ARG A 39 9.44 -13.80 -32.45
C ARG A 39 9.89 -15.20 -32.91
N ARG A 40 8.98 -16.18 -32.95
CA ARG A 40 9.21 -17.57 -33.36
C ARG A 40 10.37 -18.26 -32.62
N THR A 41 10.57 -17.91 -31.35
CA THR A 41 11.56 -18.59 -30.49
C THR A 41 10.90 -19.54 -29.50
N SER A 42 11.63 -20.62 -29.17
CA SER A 42 11.24 -21.64 -28.20
C SER A 42 11.94 -21.51 -26.84
N HIS A 43 12.91 -20.60 -26.71
CA HIS A 43 13.72 -20.40 -25.50
C HIS A 43 13.89 -18.91 -25.19
N ILE A 44 14.26 -18.61 -23.94
CA ILE A 44 14.44 -17.26 -23.45
C ILE A 44 15.90 -16.84 -23.68
N THR A 45 16.10 -15.68 -24.29
CA THR A 45 17.42 -15.04 -24.43
C THR A 45 17.43 -13.67 -23.76
N ILE A 46 18.61 -13.20 -23.36
CA ILE A 46 18.81 -11.89 -22.73
C ILE A 46 18.34 -10.78 -23.66
N ARG A 47 18.67 -10.88 -24.96
CA ARG A 47 18.28 -9.90 -25.99
C ARG A 47 16.76 -9.73 -26.07
N LEU A 48 16.02 -10.83 -26.14
CA LEU A 48 14.56 -10.80 -26.24
C LEU A 48 13.89 -10.37 -24.92
N ALA A 49 14.47 -10.74 -23.78
CA ALA A 49 14.03 -10.27 -22.48
C ALA A 49 14.16 -8.74 -22.34
N LEU A 50 15.28 -8.17 -22.81
CA LEU A 50 15.51 -6.73 -22.85
C LEU A 50 14.53 -6.01 -23.75
N GLU A 51 14.41 -6.49 -25.00
CA GLU A 51 13.51 -5.89 -26.00
C GLU A 51 12.06 -5.81 -25.48
N TRP A 52 11.57 -6.89 -24.87
CA TRP A 52 10.24 -6.90 -24.28
C TRP A 52 10.12 -6.02 -23.03
N ALA A 53 11.14 -5.99 -22.17
CA ALA A 53 11.13 -5.17 -20.97
C ALA A 53 11.07 -3.66 -21.31
N GLN A 54 11.83 -3.25 -22.33
CA GLN A 54 12.03 -1.86 -22.77
C GLN A 54 11.01 -1.35 -23.78
N LYS A 55 9.79 -1.92 -23.82
CA LYS A 55 8.71 -1.40 -24.68
C LYS A 55 8.56 0.14 -24.56
N PRO A 56 8.32 0.85 -25.68
CA PRO A 56 8.16 2.31 -25.69
C PRO A 56 7.09 2.78 -24.69
N GLY A 57 7.31 3.95 -24.08
CA GLY A 57 6.38 4.57 -23.13
C GLY A 57 6.44 4.03 -21.69
N ALA A 58 7.30 3.05 -21.40
CA ALA A 58 7.53 2.60 -20.02
C ALA A 58 8.73 3.32 -19.38
N GLN A 59 8.63 3.68 -18.10
CA GLN A 59 9.73 4.28 -17.35
C GLN A 59 10.82 3.22 -16.99
N PRO A 60 12.07 3.63 -16.72
CA PRO A 60 13.15 2.73 -16.33
C PRO A 60 12.82 1.80 -15.15
N ALA A 61 12.04 2.30 -14.18
CA ALA A 61 11.51 1.51 -13.07
C ALA A 61 10.68 0.31 -13.54
N ARG A 62 9.82 0.54 -14.53
CA ARG A 62 8.95 -0.47 -15.11
C ARG A 62 9.75 -1.47 -15.94
N TRP A 63 10.79 -1.04 -16.65
CA TRP A 63 11.69 -1.94 -17.37
C TRP A 63 12.39 -2.90 -16.42
N ALA A 64 13.01 -2.38 -15.34
CA ALA A 64 13.68 -3.20 -14.33
C ALA A 64 12.72 -4.17 -13.64
N HIS A 65 11.49 -3.73 -13.33
CA HIS A 65 10.46 -4.57 -12.72
C HIS A 65 10.03 -5.72 -13.64
N ARG A 66 9.76 -5.43 -14.91
CA ARG A 66 9.44 -6.43 -15.95
C ARG A 66 10.56 -7.45 -16.09
N LEU A 67 11.80 -6.99 -16.18
CA LEU A 67 12.96 -7.87 -16.28
C LEU A 67 13.12 -8.75 -15.04
N GLY A 68 12.77 -8.24 -13.85
CA GLY A 68 12.69 -9.02 -12.62
C GLY A 68 11.73 -10.23 -12.71
N PHE A 69 10.56 -10.06 -13.33
CA PHE A 69 9.65 -11.19 -13.57
C PHE A 69 10.26 -12.22 -14.51
N VAL A 70 10.84 -11.77 -15.62
CA VAL A 70 11.49 -12.65 -16.60
C VAL A 70 12.63 -13.44 -15.97
N ARG A 71 13.47 -12.82 -15.13
CA ARG A 71 14.54 -13.53 -14.40
C ARG A 71 14.03 -14.69 -13.55
N GLY A 72 12.93 -14.48 -12.83
CA GLY A 72 12.32 -15.53 -12.01
C GLY A 72 11.84 -16.71 -12.85
N PHE A 73 11.16 -16.42 -13.97
CA PHE A 73 10.70 -17.45 -14.88
C PHE A 73 11.84 -18.14 -15.65
N ALA A 74 12.84 -17.39 -16.10
CA ALA A 74 14.02 -17.93 -16.79
C ALA A 74 14.82 -18.86 -15.87
N ARG A 75 14.97 -18.53 -14.59
CA ARG A 75 15.63 -19.42 -13.62
C ARG A 75 14.86 -20.72 -13.39
N TYR A 76 13.52 -20.68 -13.39
CA TYR A 76 12.72 -21.90 -13.36
C TYR A 76 12.92 -22.72 -14.64
N ARG A 77 12.91 -22.05 -15.79
CA ARG A 77 13.01 -22.71 -17.09
C ARG A 77 14.39 -23.30 -17.36
N SER A 78 15.47 -22.68 -16.90
CA SER A 78 16.84 -23.16 -17.07
C SER A 78 17.09 -24.53 -16.45
N ALA A 79 16.29 -24.93 -15.45
CA ALA A 79 16.35 -26.27 -14.87
C ALA A 79 15.89 -27.38 -15.85
N THR A 80 15.11 -27.04 -16.88
CA THR A 80 14.53 -28.00 -17.84
C THR A 80 14.92 -27.74 -19.29
N ASP A 81 15.46 -26.56 -19.62
CA ASP A 81 15.89 -26.18 -20.96
C ASP A 81 17.22 -25.41 -20.89
N PRO A 82 18.36 -26.08 -21.15
CA PRO A 82 19.70 -25.49 -21.06
C PRO A 82 19.94 -24.28 -21.95
N ARG A 83 19.13 -24.09 -23.01
CA ARG A 83 19.22 -22.95 -23.93
C ARG A 83 18.66 -21.66 -23.35
N THR A 84 18.09 -21.73 -22.14
CA THR A 84 17.46 -20.59 -21.46
C THR A 84 18.53 -19.72 -20.82
N GLU A 85 18.67 -18.50 -21.32
CA GLU A 85 19.54 -17.50 -20.69
C GLU A 85 18.80 -16.76 -19.57
N ILE A 86 19.45 -16.62 -18.42
CA ILE A 86 18.92 -15.85 -17.29
C ILE A 86 19.49 -14.43 -17.36
N PRO A 87 18.64 -13.38 -17.51
CA PRO A 87 19.13 -12.01 -17.55
C PRO A 87 19.91 -11.64 -16.27
N PRO A 88 21.15 -11.13 -16.38
CA PRO A 88 21.97 -10.83 -15.21
C PRO A 88 21.30 -9.75 -14.35
N TRP A 89 21.53 -9.81 -13.03
CA TRP A 89 20.89 -8.91 -12.07
C TRP A 89 21.23 -7.42 -12.31
N ARG A 90 22.46 -7.14 -12.76
CA ARG A 90 22.95 -5.78 -13.02
C ARG A 90 22.40 -5.14 -14.29
N LEU A 91 21.69 -5.90 -15.12
CA LEU A 91 21.08 -5.41 -16.35
C LEU A 91 19.84 -4.54 -16.04
N LEU A 92 19.78 -3.33 -16.59
CA LEU A 92 18.78 -2.30 -16.24
C LEU A 92 18.71 -2.03 -14.73
N PRO A 93 19.80 -1.54 -14.11
CA PRO A 93 19.82 -1.27 -12.67
C PRO A 93 18.92 -0.08 -12.39
N PHE A 94 17.77 -0.32 -11.77
CA PHE A 94 16.92 0.74 -11.25
C PHE A 94 16.90 0.70 -9.74
N ARG A 95 17.43 1.74 -9.11
CA ARG A 95 17.23 1.99 -7.68
C ARG A 95 16.04 2.92 -7.55
N SER A 96 14.93 2.42 -7.02
CA SER A 96 13.81 3.29 -6.67
C SER A 96 14.29 4.30 -5.63
N LYS A 97 14.31 5.58 -5.99
CA LYS A 97 14.47 6.66 -5.02
C LYS A 97 13.23 6.64 -4.13
N ARG A 98 13.43 6.45 -2.82
CA ARG A 98 12.32 6.53 -1.86
C ARG A 98 11.74 7.94 -1.96
N ALA A 99 10.47 8.04 -2.32
CA ALA A 99 9.78 9.32 -2.37
C ALA A 99 9.76 9.92 -0.97
N ARG A 100 10.08 11.22 -0.84
CA ARG A 100 9.89 11.93 0.42
C ARG A 100 8.39 11.91 0.76
N PRO A 101 8.02 11.46 1.97
CA PRO A 101 6.62 11.42 2.36
C PRO A 101 6.12 12.85 2.55
N TYR A 102 4.88 13.10 2.18
CA TYR A 102 4.21 14.33 2.60
C TYR A 102 3.72 14.17 4.03
N LEU A 103 3.85 15.19 4.87
CA LEU A 103 3.46 15.11 6.28
C LEU A 103 2.27 16.02 6.51
N TYR A 104 1.07 15.44 6.51
CA TYR A 104 -0.13 16.25 6.70
C TYR A 104 -0.13 16.90 8.08
N THR A 105 -0.42 18.20 8.11
CA THR A 105 -0.73 18.90 9.36
C THR A 105 -2.10 18.47 9.88
N ASP A 106 -2.36 18.70 11.16
CA ASP A 106 -3.68 18.40 11.73
C ASP A 106 -4.79 19.21 11.04
N ASP A 107 -4.51 20.46 10.65
CA ASP A 107 -5.46 21.32 9.94
C ASP A 107 -5.76 20.80 8.53
N GLU A 108 -4.75 20.35 7.79
CA GLU A 108 -4.97 19.75 6.46
C GLU A 108 -5.83 18.49 6.55
N VAL A 109 -5.60 17.64 7.57
CA VAL A 109 -6.47 16.49 7.82
C VAL A 109 -7.89 16.95 8.13
N ARG A 110 -8.09 17.92 9.02
CA ARG A 110 -9.41 18.47 9.34
C ARG A 110 -10.12 19.05 8.11
N MET A 111 -9.39 19.78 7.26
CA MET A 111 -9.89 20.35 6.02
C MET A 111 -10.32 19.25 5.04
N LEU A 112 -9.55 18.19 4.86
CA LEU A 112 -9.93 17.03 4.03
C LEU A 112 -11.20 16.35 4.57
N LEU A 113 -11.27 16.14 5.89
CA LEU A 113 -12.44 15.53 6.52
C LEU A 113 -13.68 16.41 6.38
N LYS A 114 -13.55 17.73 6.53
CA LYS A 114 -14.63 18.70 6.31
C LYS A 114 -15.07 18.73 4.84
N ALA A 115 -14.13 18.81 3.90
CA ALA A 115 -14.41 18.80 2.47
C ALA A 115 -15.13 17.52 2.04
N SER A 116 -14.77 16.36 2.62
CA SER A 116 -15.45 15.09 2.32
C SER A 116 -16.94 15.10 2.69
N LEU A 117 -17.36 15.90 3.68
CA LEU A 117 -18.77 16.06 4.07
C LEU A 117 -19.57 16.88 3.05
N GLY A 118 -18.90 17.67 2.21
CA GLY A 118 -19.49 18.43 1.11
C GLY A 118 -19.61 17.66 -0.20
N LEU A 119 -19.24 16.37 -0.25
CA LEU A 119 -19.41 15.55 -1.45
C LEU A 119 -20.89 15.45 -1.85
N SER A 120 -21.14 15.54 -3.17
CA SER A 120 -22.46 15.71 -3.81
C SER A 120 -23.62 14.92 -3.16
N PRO A 121 -24.80 15.55 -3.02
CA PRO A 121 -25.98 14.94 -2.39
C PRO A 121 -26.57 13.74 -3.15
N ASN A 122 -26.23 13.57 -4.44
CA ASN A 122 -26.74 12.48 -5.28
C ASN A 122 -26.33 11.07 -4.80
N ASN A 123 -25.39 11.01 -3.86
CA ASN A 123 -25.07 9.80 -3.10
C ASN A 123 -24.96 10.13 -1.60
N PRO A 124 -26.06 9.99 -0.84
CA PRO A 124 -26.12 10.45 0.55
C PRO A 124 -25.15 9.70 1.48
N LEU A 125 -24.76 8.47 1.13
CA LEU A 125 -23.80 7.68 1.90
C LEU A 125 -22.34 8.09 1.62
N ARG A 126 -22.04 8.58 0.41
CA ARG A 126 -20.66 8.86 -0.05
C ARG A 126 -19.90 9.78 0.90
N LYS A 127 -20.52 10.87 1.34
CA LYS A 127 -19.88 11.85 2.23
C LYS A 127 -19.42 11.20 3.54
N TRP A 128 -20.25 10.33 4.12
CA TRP A 128 -19.94 9.60 5.35
C TRP A 128 -18.91 8.50 5.12
N THR A 129 -18.99 7.78 3.99
CA THR A 129 -17.98 6.79 3.58
C THR A 129 -16.60 7.42 3.52
N TYR A 130 -16.44 8.54 2.80
CA TYR A 130 -15.13 9.19 2.65
C TYR A 130 -14.66 9.88 3.94
N HIS A 131 -15.56 10.48 4.71
CA HIS A 131 -15.22 11.04 6.01
C HIS A 131 -14.67 9.97 6.97
N GLY A 132 -15.37 8.84 7.09
CA GLY A 132 -14.93 7.71 7.92
C GLY A 132 -13.64 7.06 7.40
N LEU A 133 -13.53 6.87 6.09
CA LEU A 133 -12.36 6.23 5.46
C LEU A 133 -11.09 7.08 5.62
N LEU A 134 -11.16 8.37 5.31
CA LEU A 134 -10.01 9.28 5.44
C LEU A 134 -9.63 9.46 6.90
N GLY A 135 -10.62 9.60 7.79
CA GLY A 135 -10.40 9.72 9.23
C GLY A 135 -9.69 8.49 9.79
N LEU A 136 -10.16 7.29 9.40
CA LEU A 136 -9.52 6.05 9.80
C LEU A 136 -8.08 5.96 9.29
N LEU A 137 -7.81 6.27 8.02
CA LEU A 137 -6.44 6.26 7.49
C LEU A 137 -5.50 7.20 8.26
N ALA A 138 -5.97 8.40 8.61
CA ALA A 138 -5.18 9.41 9.29
C ALA A 138 -4.75 9.01 10.71
N VAL A 139 -5.52 8.16 11.39
CA VAL A 139 -5.33 7.83 12.82
C VAL A 139 -4.90 6.40 13.08
N SER A 140 -4.96 5.50 12.11
CA SER A 140 -4.72 4.06 12.31
C SER A 140 -3.45 3.52 11.66
N GLY A 141 -2.81 4.30 10.76
CA GLY A 141 -1.65 3.84 10.01
C GLY A 141 -1.93 2.68 9.04
N LEU A 142 -3.20 2.33 8.80
CA LEU A 142 -3.58 1.27 7.86
C LEU A 142 -3.20 1.61 6.42
N ARG A 143 -2.91 0.58 5.61
CA ARG A 143 -2.81 0.76 4.16
C ARG A 143 -4.22 0.95 3.59
N LEU A 144 -4.35 1.74 2.53
CA LEU A 144 -5.63 1.90 1.82
C LEU A 144 -6.28 0.56 1.47
N SER A 145 -5.51 -0.40 0.93
CA SER A 145 -6.05 -1.72 0.60
C SER A 145 -6.57 -2.51 1.79
N GLU A 146 -6.01 -2.31 3.00
CA GLU A 146 -6.48 -2.94 4.23
C GLU A 146 -7.85 -2.35 4.60
N VAL A 147 -7.97 -1.02 4.62
CA VAL A 147 -9.24 -0.33 4.88
C VAL A 147 -10.32 -0.71 3.88
N LEU A 148 -9.99 -0.79 2.59
CA LEU A 148 -10.92 -1.19 1.53
C LEU A 148 -11.30 -2.67 1.57
N SER A 149 -10.63 -3.50 2.37
CA SER A 149 -10.92 -4.94 2.51
C SER A 149 -11.61 -5.28 3.83
N LEU A 150 -11.77 -4.32 4.74
CA LEU A 150 -12.44 -4.54 6.03
C LEU A 150 -13.86 -5.04 5.80
N ARG A 151 -14.19 -6.17 6.43
CA ARG A 151 -15.55 -6.69 6.51
C ARG A 151 -16.27 -6.20 7.76
N LEU A 152 -17.58 -6.32 7.81
CA LEU A 152 -18.37 -6.02 9.02
C LEU A 152 -17.88 -6.83 10.23
N SER A 153 -17.57 -8.12 10.02
CA SER A 153 -17.04 -9.01 11.06
C SER A 153 -15.61 -8.68 11.50
N ASP A 154 -14.91 -7.80 10.79
CA ASP A 154 -13.57 -7.34 11.16
C ASP A 154 -13.60 -6.10 12.05
N VAL A 155 -14.77 -5.48 12.23
CA VAL A 155 -14.92 -4.19 12.91
C VAL A 155 -15.70 -4.39 14.21
N ASP A 156 -14.98 -4.66 15.28
CA ASP A 156 -15.54 -4.78 16.61
C ASP A 156 -15.62 -3.40 17.26
N LEU A 157 -16.79 -2.76 17.12
CA LEU A 157 -17.05 -1.46 17.73
C LEU A 157 -17.31 -1.54 19.24
N GLN A 158 -17.67 -2.70 19.77
CA GLN A 158 -17.89 -2.85 21.21
C GLN A 158 -16.56 -2.79 21.94
N ASN A 159 -15.61 -3.63 21.51
CA ASN A 159 -14.26 -3.69 22.05
C ASN A 159 -13.31 -2.62 21.45
N ALA A 160 -13.79 -1.84 20.48
CA ALA A 160 -13.02 -0.81 19.78
C ALA A 160 -11.75 -1.36 19.10
N VAL A 161 -11.87 -2.48 18.38
CA VAL A 161 -10.74 -3.14 17.70
C VAL A 161 -11.08 -3.47 16.25
N LEU A 162 -10.13 -3.26 15.36
CA LEU A 162 -10.16 -3.74 13.98
C LEU A 162 -9.31 -4.99 13.81
N THR A 163 -9.83 -5.99 13.12
CA THR A 163 -9.08 -7.17 12.69
C THR A 163 -8.63 -7.00 11.25
N VAL A 164 -7.35 -6.72 11.04
CA VAL A 164 -6.79 -6.58 9.69
C VAL A 164 -6.34 -7.94 9.19
N ARG A 165 -7.10 -8.53 8.27
CA ARG A 165 -6.80 -9.85 7.68
C ARG A 165 -5.98 -9.77 6.40
N GLY A 166 -5.36 -10.90 6.04
CA GLY A 166 -4.80 -11.11 4.71
C GLY A 166 -3.69 -10.13 4.35
N THR A 167 -2.91 -9.69 5.36
CA THR A 167 -1.74 -8.86 5.10
C THR A 167 -0.67 -9.68 4.36
N LYS A 168 0.44 -9.06 3.95
CA LYS A 168 1.50 -9.78 3.20
C LYS A 168 1.92 -11.03 4.00
N PHE A 169 1.88 -12.21 3.35
CA PHE A 169 2.07 -13.54 3.94
C PHE A 169 0.93 -14.09 4.81
N GLY A 170 -0.31 -13.63 4.64
CA GLY A 170 -1.47 -14.18 5.33
C GLY A 170 -1.56 -13.82 6.81
N LYS A 171 -0.71 -12.92 7.30
CA LYS A 171 -0.72 -12.49 8.70
C LYS A 171 -1.96 -11.65 9.00
N CYS A 172 -2.50 -11.82 10.20
CA CYS A 172 -3.55 -10.99 10.77
C CYS A 172 -2.97 -10.13 11.90
N ARG A 173 -3.54 -8.95 12.13
CA ARG A 173 -3.19 -8.12 13.29
C ARG A 173 -4.41 -7.36 13.81
N LEU A 174 -4.40 -7.08 15.10
CA LEU A 174 -5.41 -6.25 15.76
C LEU A 174 -4.96 -4.79 15.78
N VAL A 175 -5.89 -3.89 15.52
CA VAL A 175 -5.66 -2.44 15.53
C VAL A 175 -6.70 -1.78 16.44
N PRO A 176 -6.31 -1.36 17.66
CA PRO A 176 -7.22 -0.66 18.56
C PRO A 176 -7.65 0.69 17.98
N LEU A 177 -8.87 1.09 18.32
CA LEU A 177 -9.50 2.33 17.90
C LEU A 177 -9.62 3.28 19.08
N HIS A 178 -9.26 4.54 18.83
CA HIS A 178 -9.59 5.61 19.77
C HIS A 178 -11.12 5.82 19.85
N SER A 179 -11.61 6.25 21.01
CA SER A 179 -13.05 6.44 21.27
C SER A 179 -13.73 7.37 20.25
N SER A 180 -13.04 8.44 19.82
CA SER A 180 -13.52 9.35 18.79
C SER A 180 -13.66 8.67 17.42
N THR A 181 -12.71 7.81 17.03
CA THR A 181 -12.78 7.03 15.79
C THR A 181 -13.91 6.02 15.85
N ARG A 182 -14.05 5.30 16.98
CA ARG A 182 -15.18 4.38 17.22
C ARG A 182 -16.52 5.09 17.00
N ARG A 183 -16.70 6.30 17.55
CA ARG A 183 -17.93 7.08 17.40
C ARG A 183 -18.24 7.37 15.92
N VAL A 184 -17.26 7.85 15.16
CA VAL A 184 -17.43 8.15 13.73
C VAL A 184 -17.77 6.89 12.92
N LEU A 185 -17.07 5.79 13.18
CA LEU A 185 -17.32 4.51 12.50
C LEU A 185 -18.69 3.93 12.85
N SER A 186 -19.14 4.08 14.10
CA SER A 186 -20.48 3.65 14.54
C SER A 186 -21.57 4.45 13.83
N MET A 187 -21.44 5.78 13.77
CA MET A 187 -22.37 6.64 13.04
C MET A 187 -22.41 6.31 11.55
N TYR A 188 -21.25 6.01 10.96
CA TYR A 188 -21.19 5.53 9.57
C TYR A 188 -21.91 4.19 9.39
N LYS A 189 -21.64 3.21 10.27
CA LYS A 189 -22.28 1.88 10.23
C LYS A 189 -23.80 2.00 10.28
N SER A 190 -24.36 2.77 11.22
CA SER A 190 -25.81 2.96 11.31
C SER A 190 -26.41 3.55 10.03
N ARG A 191 -25.76 4.57 9.45
CA ARG A 191 -26.21 5.19 8.19
C ARG A 191 -26.09 4.25 7.00
N ARG A 192 -25.02 3.46 6.95
CA ARG A 192 -24.79 2.43 5.94
C ARG A 192 -25.89 1.38 6.00
N ASP A 193 -26.17 0.86 7.19
CA ASP A 193 -27.14 -0.23 7.37
C ASP A 193 -28.56 0.25 7.03
N GLN A 194 -28.92 1.47 7.43
CA GLN A 194 -30.18 2.11 7.02
C GLN A 194 -30.25 2.28 5.48
N TYR A 195 -29.16 2.73 4.84
CA TYR A 195 -29.14 2.96 3.40
C TYR A 195 -29.20 1.68 2.57
N LEU A 196 -28.64 0.58 3.08
CA LEU A 196 -28.62 -0.72 2.42
C LEU A 196 -29.83 -1.61 2.78
N GLN A 197 -30.76 -1.12 3.59
CA GLN A 197 -31.98 -1.86 3.90
C GLN A 197 -32.75 -2.17 2.61
N GLY A 198 -33.04 -3.45 2.36
CA GLY A 198 -33.69 -3.91 1.13
C GLY A 198 -32.76 -4.08 -0.08
N GLN A 199 -31.45 -3.83 0.06
CA GLN A 199 -30.44 -4.14 -0.96
C GLN A 199 -29.80 -5.52 -0.71
N PRO A 200 -29.12 -6.11 -1.71
CA PRO A 200 -28.34 -7.32 -1.50
C PRO A 200 -27.35 -7.18 -0.34
N PRO A 201 -27.14 -8.24 0.46
CA PRO A 201 -26.24 -8.18 1.60
C PRO A 201 -24.82 -7.84 1.15
N SER A 202 -24.16 -6.98 1.92
CA SER A 202 -22.76 -6.61 1.71
C SER A 202 -21.95 -6.86 2.96
N ASP A 203 -20.89 -7.65 2.79
CA ASP A 203 -19.95 -7.96 3.87
C ASP A 203 -18.96 -6.82 4.12
N PHE A 204 -18.76 -5.91 3.16
CA PHE A 204 -17.74 -4.87 3.27
C PHE A 204 -18.18 -3.75 4.21
N PHE A 205 -17.26 -3.30 5.08
CA PHE A 205 -17.53 -2.19 5.98
C PHE A 205 -17.73 -0.90 5.20
N PHE A 206 -16.75 -0.49 4.39
CA PHE A 206 -16.88 0.66 3.49
C PHE A 206 -17.41 0.25 2.12
N VAL A 207 -18.52 0.87 1.71
CA VAL A 207 -19.26 0.48 0.50
C VAL A 207 -19.49 1.63 -0.48
N THR A 208 -19.70 1.26 -1.75
CA THR A 208 -20.23 2.15 -2.79
C THR A 208 -21.74 2.37 -2.61
N LYS A 209 -22.34 3.20 -3.48
CA LYS A 209 -23.80 3.37 -3.56
C LYS A 209 -24.55 2.04 -3.73
N ARG A 210 -23.93 1.06 -4.39
CA ARG A 210 -24.53 -0.24 -4.71
C ARG A 210 -24.22 -1.32 -3.66
N GLY A 211 -23.71 -0.94 -2.49
CA GLY A 211 -23.28 -1.89 -1.47
C GLY A 211 -21.98 -2.66 -1.81
N THR A 212 -21.34 -2.43 -2.96
CA THR A 212 -20.12 -3.15 -3.34
C THR A 212 -18.86 -2.55 -2.71
N ARG A 213 -17.76 -3.31 -2.74
CA ARG A 213 -16.43 -2.83 -2.32
C ARG A 213 -16.03 -1.57 -3.10
N LEU A 214 -15.44 -0.60 -2.40
CA LEU A 214 -14.86 0.58 -3.05
C LEU A 214 -13.67 0.21 -3.94
N ASP A 215 -13.65 0.78 -5.15
CA ASP A 215 -12.49 0.68 -6.03
C ASP A 215 -11.37 1.64 -5.60
N LYS A 216 -10.12 1.16 -5.66
CA LYS A 216 -8.94 1.90 -5.22
C LYS A 216 -8.67 3.14 -6.07
N ASN A 217 -8.91 3.07 -7.38
CA ASN A 217 -8.67 4.19 -8.29
C ASN A 217 -9.75 5.27 -8.10
N ASN A 218 -11.01 4.86 -7.89
CA ASN A 218 -12.10 5.79 -7.56
C ASN A 218 -11.84 6.55 -6.24
N VAL A 219 -11.32 5.84 -5.23
CA VAL A 219 -10.96 6.48 -3.96
C VAL A 219 -9.81 7.47 -4.14
N ARG A 220 -8.78 7.11 -4.93
CA ARG A 220 -7.69 8.04 -5.29
C ARG A 220 -8.19 9.25 -6.05
N GLY A 221 -9.07 9.07 -7.03
CA GLY A 221 -9.66 10.16 -7.81
C GLY A 221 -10.46 11.12 -6.92
N THR A 222 -11.29 10.59 -6.03
CA THR A 222 -12.03 11.40 -5.05
C THR A 222 -11.09 12.14 -4.10
N PHE A 223 -10.04 11.48 -3.61
CA PHE A 223 -9.04 12.13 -2.77
C PHE A 223 -8.28 13.25 -3.50
N HIS A 224 -7.93 13.07 -4.78
CA HIS A 224 -7.31 14.14 -5.58
C HIS A 224 -8.25 15.33 -5.75
N ALA A 225 -9.54 15.10 -6.00
CA ALA A 225 -10.53 16.17 -6.08
C ALA A 225 -10.65 16.94 -4.76
N LEU A 226 -10.75 16.24 -3.63
CA LEU A 226 -10.77 16.86 -2.31
C LEU A 226 -9.47 17.63 -2.01
N SER A 227 -8.32 17.08 -2.38
CA SER A 227 -7.02 17.75 -2.19
C SER A 227 -6.93 19.04 -2.99
N ARG A 228 -7.46 19.07 -4.22
CA ARG A 228 -7.53 20.30 -5.02
C ARG A 228 -8.47 21.33 -4.41
N GLN A 229 -9.64 20.90 -3.95
CA GLN A 229 -10.62 21.76 -3.31
C GLN A 229 -10.05 22.53 -2.11
N ILE A 230 -9.15 21.91 -1.35
CA ILE A 230 -8.56 22.52 -0.15
C ILE A 230 -7.18 23.15 -0.39
N GLY A 231 -6.70 23.21 -1.65
CA GLY A 231 -5.42 23.82 -2.00
C GLY A 231 -4.17 22.96 -1.77
N LEU A 232 -4.31 21.68 -1.41
CA LEU A 232 -3.17 20.76 -1.25
C LEU A 232 -2.56 20.29 -2.58
N ARG A 233 -3.26 20.55 -3.69
CA ARG A 233 -2.87 20.12 -5.02
C ARG A 233 -3.38 21.16 -6.01
N GLY A 234 -2.52 21.62 -6.91
CA GLY A 234 -2.94 22.47 -8.03
C GLY A 234 -3.89 21.76 -8.98
N GLU A 235 -4.62 22.53 -9.78
CA GLU A 235 -5.59 21.99 -10.74
C GLU A 235 -4.94 20.97 -11.71
N PHE A 236 -3.78 21.33 -12.25
CA PHE A 236 -3.02 20.54 -13.23
C PHE A 236 -1.94 19.64 -12.61
N ASP A 237 -1.83 19.61 -11.28
CA ASP A 237 -0.76 18.87 -10.60
C ASP A 237 -0.96 17.36 -10.72
N SER A 238 -0.05 16.74 -11.49
CA SER A 238 0.06 15.28 -11.64
C SER A 238 0.68 14.60 -10.41
N HIS A 239 1.38 15.36 -9.57
CA HIS A 239 2.07 14.89 -8.35
C HIS A 239 1.63 15.70 -7.13
N GLY A 240 1.88 15.19 -5.92
CA GLY A 240 1.48 15.85 -4.68
C GLY A 240 1.19 14.85 -3.56
N PRO A 241 0.53 15.30 -2.48
CA PRO A 241 0.19 14.45 -1.34
C PRO A 241 -0.60 13.21 -1.74
N ARG A 242 -0.36 12.06 -1.08
CA ARG A 242 -0.94 10.76 -1.41
C ARG A 242 -1.64 10.16 -0.21
N LEU A 243 -2.66 9.33 -0.45
CA LEU A 243 -3.32 8.56 0.63
C LEU A 243 -2.37 7.70 1.49
N HIS A 244 -1.25 7.24 0.94
CA HIS A 244 -0.26 6.49 1.72
C HIS A 244 0.51 7.39 2.72
N ASP A 245 0.56 8.69 2.46
CA ASP A 245 1.24 9.65 3.32
C ASP A 245 0.52 9.82 4.68
N PHE A 246 -0.77 9.49 4.80
CA PHE A 246 -1.45 9.37 6.09
C PHE A 246 -0.79 8.34 7.02
N ARG A 247 -0.35 7.21 6.46
CA ARG A 247 0.36 6.19 7.23
C ARG A 247 1.73 6.69 7.66
N HIS A 248 2.43 7.41 6.78
CA HIS A 248 3.71 8.01 7.14
C HIS A 248 3.55 9.03 8.27
N ARG A 249 2.53 9.91 8.17
CA ARG A 249 2.14 10.81 9.25
C ARG A 249 1.87 10.07 10.56
N PHE A 250 1.06 9.01 10.55
CA PHE A 250 0.75 8.24 11.77
C PHE A 250 2.01 7.69 12.44
N ALA A 251 2.89 7.06 11.65
CA ALA A 251 4.13 6.49 12.16
C ALA A 251 5.02 7.57 12.76
N MET A 252 5.18 8.70 12.06
CA MET A 252 6.01 9.81 12.53
C MET A 252 5.44 10.51 13.76
N GLN A 253 4.15 10.79 13.81
CA GLN A 253 3.51 11.36 15.00
C GLN A 253 3.66 10.44 16.22
N THR A 254 3.63 9.11 16.01
CA THR A 254 3.86 8.14 17.08
C THR A 254 5.30 8.18 17.58
N LEU A 255 6.28 8.18 16.67
CA LEU A 255 7.69 8.31 17.04
C LEU A 255 7.97 9.63 17.76
N LEU A 256 7.46 10.76 17.25
CA LEU A 256 7.62 12.08 17.89
C LEU A 256 7.04 12.09 19.32
N ARG A 257 5.88 11.46 19.54
CA ARG A 257 5.30 11.33 20.89
C ARG A 257 6.20 10.51 21.81
N TRP A 258 6.78 9.41 21.34
CA TRP A 258 7.71 8.60 22.12
C TRP A 258 8.98 9.37 22.47
N TYR A 259 9.57 10.10 21.52
CA TYR A 259 10.73 10.96 21.80
C TYR A 259 10.40 12.02 22.86
N ARG A 260 9.28 12.73 22.71
CA ARG A 260 8.86 13.79 23.64
C ARG A 260 8.51 13.29 25.04
N SER A 261 8.03 12.06 25.16
CA SER A 261 7.72 11.43 26.46
C SER A 261 8.92 10.73 27.10
N GLY A 262 10.08 10.73 26.45
CA GLY A 262 11.29 10.09 26.97
C GLY A 262 11.32 8.56 26.82
N ASP A 263 10.34 7.97 26.14
CA ASP A 263 10.26 6.52 25.90
C ASP A 263 11.53 5.99 25.21
N ASP A 264 11.88 4.72 25.46
CA ASP A 264 12.92 4.03 24.68
C ASP A 264 12.38 3.69 23.28
N VAL A 265 12.64 4.58 22.33
CA VAL A 265 12.19 4.45 20.93
C VAL A 265 12.75 3.19 20.27
N GLU A 266 14.01 2.83 20.53
CA GLU A 266 14.64 1.65 19.92
C GLU A 266 13.93 0.37 20.35
N ARG A 267 13.59 0.25 21.64
CA ARG A 267 12.81 -0.89 22.16
C ARG A 267 11.36 -0.91 21.68
N ARG A 268 10.76 0.24 21.37
CA ARG A 268 9.36 0.33 20.91
C ARG A 268 9.19 0.21 19.39
N LEU A 269 10.24 0.43 18.60
CA LEU A 269 10.20 0.32 17.14
C LEU A 269 9.66 -1.02 16.61
N PRO A 270 10.02 -2.20 17.18
CA PRO A 270 9.42 -3.48 16.76
C PRO A 270 7.90 -3.53 16.96
N VAL A 271 7.37 -2.88 18.00
CA VAL A 271 5.93 -2.78 18.26
C VAL A 271 5.25 -1.97 17.16
N LEU A 272 5.78 -0.79 16.82
CA LEU A 272 5.26 0.02 15.72
C LEU A 272 5.36 -0.70 14.37
N SER A 273 6.47 -1.39 14.12
CA SER A 273 6.69 -2.20 12.92
C SER A 273 5.61 -3.28 12.76
N THR A 274 5.30 -3.98 13.85
CA THR A 274 4.26 -5.02 13.91
C THR A 274 2.87 -4.41 13.72
N TYR A 275 2.58 -3.32 14.43
CA TYR A 275 1.32 -2.57 14.31
C TYR A 275 1.07 -2.07 12.89
N LEU A 276 2.11 -1.59 12.22
CA LEU A 276 2.06 -1.15 10.83
C LEU A 276 2.00 -2.34 9.86
N GLY A 277 2.40 -3.55 10.26
CA GLY A 277 2.50 -4.70 9.37
C GLY A 277 3.63 -4.54 8.35
N HIS A 278 4.79 -4.05 8.81
CA HIS A 278 6.03 -4.08 8.06
C HIS A 278 6.61 -5.49 8.04
N VAL A 279 7.15 -5.87 6.88
CA VAL A 279 7.80 -7.19 6.72
C VAL A 279 9.25 -7.11 7.17
N ARG A 280 9.89 -5.96 6.96
CA ARG A 280 11.27 -5.71 7.37
C ARG A 280 11.30 -4.57 8.37
N PRO A 281 12.01 -4.69 9.50
CA PRO A 281 12.22 -3.59 10.43
C PRO A 281 12.76 -2.31 9.76
N ASP A 282 13.59 -2.45 8.71
CA ASP A 282 14.15 -1.33 7.92
C ASP A 282 13.09 -0.39 7.32
N ASP A 283 11.86 -0.89 7.09
CA ASP A 283 10.74 -0.08 6.61
C ASP A 283 10.30 0.93 7.68
N THR A 284 10.49 0.60 8.97
CA THR A 284 10.17 1.46 10.12
C THR A 284 11.33 2.41 10.44
N TYR A 285 12.58 1.93 10.40
CA TYR A 285 13.77 2.77 10.61
C TYR A 285 13.87 3.92 9.61
N TRP A 286 13.33 3.75 8.41
CA TRP A 286 13.27 4.81 7.41
C TRP A 286 12.64 6.10 7.93
N TYR A 287 11.64 6.04 8.81
CA TYR A 287 10.98 7.22 9.36
C TYR A 287 11.94 8.13 10.13
N LEU A 288 12.91 7.55 10.83
CA LEU A 288 13.92 8.32 11.58
C LEU A 288 14.79 9.15 10.63
N THR A 289 15.16 8.56 9.50
CA THR A 289 16.03 9.21 8.50
C THR A 289 15.28 10.17 7.56
N ALA A 290 13.95 10.11 7.51
CA ALA A 290 13.15 10.85 6.53
C ALA A 290 12.69 12.23 7.02
N CYS A 291 12.88 12.55 8.31
CA CYS A 291 12.31 13.72 8.97
C CYS A 291 13.37 14.46 9.79
N PRO A 292 13.69 15.71 9.44
CA PRO A 292 14.66 16.52 10.19
C PRO A 292 14.29 16.68 11.67
N GLU A 293 13.00 16.84 12.01
CA GLU A 293 12.57 17.02 13.40
C GLU A 293 12.82 15.76 14.23
N LEU A 294 12.58 14.56 13.68
CA LEU A 294 12.90 13.30 14.35
C LEU A 294 14.42 13.11 14.48
N MET A 295 15.18 13.50 13.47
CA MET A 295 16.64 13.45 13.51
C MET A 295 17.18 14.37 14.62
N GLY A 296 16.64 15.59 14.75
CA GLY A 296 16.99 16.52 15.84
C GLY A 296 16.73 15.92 17.22
N GLN A 297 15.54 15.33 17.44
CA GLN A 297 15.21 14.64 18.69
C GLN A 297 16.12 13.44 18.99
N ALA A 298 16.53 12.68 17.95
CA ALA A 298 17.46 11.58 18.09
C ALA A 298 18.87 12.06 18.48
N VAL A 299 19.36 13.15 17.86
CA VAL A 299 20.65 13.79 18.19
C VAL A 299 20.64 14.34 19.61
N GLU A 300 19.62 15.10 20.01
CA GLU A 300 19.51 15.61 21.38
C GLU A 300 19.58 14.50 22.45
N ARG A 301 18.96 13.35 22.17
CA ARG A 301 19.01 12.19 23.08
C ARG A 301 20.41 11.59 23.14
N LEU A 302 21.09 11.47 22.00
CA LEU A 302 22.47 11.00 21.95
C LEU A 302 23.40 11.93 22.75
N GLU A 303 23.27 13.24 22.55
CA GLU A 303 24.06 14.24 23.28
C GLU A 303 23.82 14.17 24.79
N ARG A 304 22.56 14.01 25.24
CA ARG A 304 22.25 13.83 26.66
C ARG A 304 22.93 12.60 27.25
N ARG A 305 22.89 11.47 26.53
CA ARG A 305 23.55 10.22 26.94
C ARG A 305 25.07 10.37 27.05
N TRP A 306 25.68 11.22 26.23
CA TRP A 306 27.13 11.47 26.27
C TRP A 306 27.53 12.52 27.32
N ARG A 307 26.62 13.44 27.67
CA ARG A 307 26.82 14.44 28.74
C ARG A 307 26.59 13.92 30.16
N THR A 308 26.00 12.74 30.30
CA THR A 308 25.92 12.04 31.60
C THR A 308 26.85 10.82 31.53
N PRO A 309 28.10 10.93 32.01
CA PRO A 309 28.94 9.75 32.21
C PRO A 309 28.22 8.82 33.19
N GLN A 310 28.12 7.54 32.85
CA GLN A 310 27.71 6.49 33.79
C GLN A 310 28.69 6.40 34.96
#